data_AF-A0A1B1U4Z0-F1
#
_entry.id   AF-A0A1B1U4Z0-F1
#
_cell.length_a   1.000
_cell.length_b   1.000
_cell.length_c   1.000
_cell.angle_alpha   90.00
_cell.angle_beta   90.00
_cell.angle_gamma   90.00
#
_symmetry.space_group_name_H-M   'P 1'
#
loop_
_entity.id
_entity.type
_entity.pdbx_description
1 polymer ?
#
loop_
_entity_poly.entity_id
_entity_poly.type
_entity_poly.pdbx_seq_one_letter_code
_entity_poly.pdbx_strand_id
1 'polypeptide(L)'
;MKRQTNALIFCYVFFALLTFTMLSILVSLLSTTFSQLFLIFTQNGGIFNTFVLVFYFLGFTISLYSLITSASKQHNLTFQILVLICCIGFVFAFVFTSWQPRQHLQPSDFIMQNTQTITHGVGYLLLLIFCTIAFVVLPLLSLHFHLIPNLQNRIGFFLAYARPSINTSIYFVMGIATQGYFTAYHLHYVDIFALVVSMSLLSWTFWKYPTYFGIYERLNGILLILSVILIACASKLFSHDVSNVRYSFFACGLISWCCEWMLKRHTYRPL
;
A
#
# COMPACT_ATOMS: atom_id res chain seq x y z
N MET A 1 -24.47 0.07 6.26
CA MET A 1 -23.87 -0.99 7.10
C MET A 1 -22.68 -1.71 6.46
N LYS A 2 -22.81 -2.52 5.39
CA LYS A 2 -21.68 -3.35 4.88
C LYS A 2 -20.40 -2.58 4.46
N ARG A 3 -20.53 -1.36 3.93
CA ARG A 3 -19.37 -0.50 3.56
C ARG A 3 -18.52 -0.09 4.78
N GLN A 4 -19.16 0.15 5.93
CA GLN A 4 -18.46 0.47 7.18
C GLN A 4 -17.75 -0.77 7.74
N THR A 5 -18.36 -1.95 7.61
CA THR A 5 -17.76 -3.20 8.08
C THR A 5 -16.47 -3.54 7.33
N ASN A 6 -16.45 -3.40 6.00
CA ASN A 6 -15.25 -3.69 5.21
C ASN A 6 -14.11 -2.71 5.51
N ALA A 7 -14.40 -1.40 5.56
CA ALA A 7 -13.40 -0.39 5.90
C ALA A 7 -12.80 -0.64 7.30
N LEU A 8 -13.64 -1.06 8.25
CA LEU A 8 -13.24 -1.38 9.61
C LEU A 8 -12.34 -2.62 9.70
N ILE A 9 -12.62 -3.68 8.93
CA ILE A 9 -11.72 -4.85 8.84
C ILE A 9 -10.32 -4.43 8.37
N PHE A 10 -10.21 -3.63 7.31
CA PHE A 10 -8.90 -3.20 6.82
C PHE A 10 -8.20 -2.22 7.78
N CYS A 11 -8.93 -1.43 8.56
CA CYS A 11 -8.33 -0.64 9.64
C CYS A 11 -7.68 -1.54 10.70
N TYR A 12 -8.34 -2.63 11.10
CA TYR A 12 -7.75 -3.58 12.04
C TYR A 12 -6.57 -4.35 11.46
N VAL A 13 -6.65 -4.78 10.20
CA VAL A 13 -5.54 -5.45 9.51
C VAL A 13 -4.34 -4.52 9.40
N PHE A 14 -4.55 -3.26 9.01
CA PHE A 14 -3.49 -2.25 8.97
C PHE A 14 -2.91 -2.01 10.36
N PHE A 15 -3.76 -1.84 11.38
CA PHE A 15 -3.31 -1.65 12.76
C PHE A 15 -2.46 -2.82 13.26
N ALA A 16 -2.86 -4.06 12.97
CA ALA A 16 -2.12 -5.26 13.34
C ALA A 16 -0.76 -5.33 12.63
N LEU A 17 -0.75 -5.09 11.31
CA LEU A 17 0.47 -5.06 10.51
C LEU A 17 1.43 -3.98 11.02
N LEU A 18 0.92 -2.77 11.26
CA LEU A 18 1.69 -1.65 11.76
C LEU A 18 2.25 -1.89 13.15
N THR A 19 1.43 -2.40 14.07
CA THR A 19 1.87 -2.74 15.43
C THR A 19 2.95 -3.80 15.39
N PHE A 20 2.80 -4.83 14.55
CA PHE A 20 3.83 -5.85 14.35
C PHE A 20 5.14 -5.24 13.84
N THR A 21 5.08 -4.38 12.81
CA THR A 21 6.26 -3.68 12.28
C THR A 21 6.93 -2.82 13.35
N MET A 22 6.16 -2.01 14.08
CA MET A 22 6.67 -1.10 15.11
C MET A 22 7.32 -1.86 16.27
N LEU A 23 6.69 -2.94 16.73
CA LEU A 23 7.24 -3.80 17.78
C LEU A 23 8.53 -4.46 17.29
N SER A 24 8.55 -4.96 16.05
CA SER A 24 9.73 -5.57 15.47
C SER A 24 10.90 -4.60 15.38
N ILE A 25 10.65 -3.34 14.97
CA ILE A 25 11.69 -2.30 14.95
C ILE A 25 12.17 -1.99 16.37
N LEU A 26 11.25 -1.79 17.32
CA LEU A 26 11.59 -1.43 18.69
C LEU A 26 12.45 -2.51 19.37
N VAL A 27 12.06 -3.78 19.22
CA VAL A 27 12.81 -4.92 19.76
C VAL A 27 14.21 -5.00 19.14
N SER A 28 14.34 -4.74 17.84
CA SER A 28 15.64 -4.71 17.17
C SER A 28 16.52 -3.51 17.53
N LEU A 29 15.94 -2.39 17.94
CA LEU A 29 16.68 -1.24 18.47
C LEU A 29 17.23 -1.51 19.88
N LEU A 30 16.50 -2.27 20.70
CA LEU A 30 16.87 -2.53 22.09
C LEU A 30 17.93 -3.61 22.26
N SER A 31 18.15 -4.47 21.26
CA SER A 31 19.12 -5.55 21.37
C SER A 31 19.74 -5.97 20.04
N THR A 32 21.05 -6.17 20.07
CA THR A 32 21.88 -6.56 18.91
C THR A 32 21.56 -7.96 18.40
N THR A 33 21.17 -8.91 19.26
CA THR A 33 20.72 -10.24 18.84
C THR A 33 19.38 -10.14 18.09
N PHE A 34 18.54 -9.18 18.47
CA PHE A 34 17.23 -8.99 17.85
C PHE A 34 17.27 -8.14 16.57
N SER A 35 18.35 -7.43 16.28
CA SER A 35 18.52 -6.79 14.97
C SER A 35 18.64 -7.83 13.84
N GLN A 36 19.28 -8.98 14.13
CA GLN A 36 19.33 -10.13 13.22
C GLN A 36 17.95 -10.75 13.00
N LEU A 37 17.09 -10.75 14.02
CA LEU A 37 15.73 -11.28 13.94
C LEU A 37 14.82 -10.44 13.02
N PHE A 38 14.95 -9.11 13.03
CA PHE A 38 14.25 -8.26 12.07
C PHE A 38 14.70 -8.54 10.63
N LEU A 39 16.01 -8.74 10.41
CA LEU A 39 16.50 -9.14 9.09
C LEU A 39 15.88 -10.46 8.62
N ILE A 40 15.73 -11.45 9.50
CA ILE A 40 15.05 -12.72 9.18
C ILE A 40 13.58 -12.48 8.80
N PHE A 41 12.90 -11.55 9.47
CA PHE A 41 11.51 -11.23 9.16
C PHE A 41 11.35 -10.50 7.82
N THR A 42 12.31 -9.65 7.45
CA THR A 42 12.26 -8.83 6.24
C THR A 42 12.85 -9.50 5.00
N GLN A 43 13.71 -10.50 5.16
CA GLN A 43 14.30 -11.26 4.05
C GLN A 43 13.26 -11.98 3.18
N ASN A 44 13.66 -12.34 1.94
CA ASN A 44 12.83 -13.10 1.02
C ASN A 44 12.48 -14.47 1.60
N GLY A 45 11.18 -14.75 1.74
CA GLY A 45 10.68 -15.94 2.45
C GLY A 45 10.44 -15.73 3.95
N GLY A 46 10.73 -14.55 4.49
CA GLY A 46 10.38 -14.16 5.86
C GLY A 46 8.90 -13.80 6.04
N ILE A 47 8.53 -13.38 7.26
CA ILE A 47 7.13 -13.14 7.66
C ILE A 47 6.47 -12.05 6.80
N PHE A 48 7.19 -10.97 6.46
CA PHE A 48 6.61 -9.91 5.62
C PHE A 48 6.32 -10.40 4.20
N ASN A 49 7.15 -11.28 3.64
CA ASN A 49 6.86 -11.93 2.36
C ASN A 49 5.61 -12.81 2.46
N THR A 50 5.43 -13.53 3.58
CA THR A 50 4.19 -14.28 3.84
C THR A 50 2.97 -13.36 3.88
N PHE A 51 3.06 -12.19 4.53
CA PHE A 51 1.97 -11.21 4.51
C PHE A 51 1.64 -10.73 3.10
N VAL A 52 2.65 -10.41 2.29
CA VAL A 52 2.45 -10.02 0.88
C VAL A 52 1.71 -11.12 0.11
N LEU A 53 2.12 -12.39 0.23
CA LEU A 53 1.46 -13.52 -0.42
C LEU A 53 0.02 -13.72 0.04
N VAL A 54 -0.22 -13.65 1.36
CA VAL A 54 -1.58 -13.74 1.94
C VAL A 54 -2.45 -12.61 1.41
N PHE A 55 -1.92 -11.39 1.35
CA PHE A 55 -2.61 -10.26 0.78
C PHE A 55 -2.95 -10.48 -0.70
N TYR A 56 -2.00 -10.85 -1.56
CA TYR A 56 -2.31 -11.11 -2.96
C TYR A 56 -3.32 -12.23 -3.16
N PHE A 57 -3.26 -13.29 -2.35
CA PHE A 57 -4.26 -14.35 -2.35
C PHE A 57 -5.65 -13.82 -1.98
N LEU A 58 -5.76 -13.03 -0.90
CA LEU A 58 -7.02 -12.40 -0.52
C LEU A 58 -7.54 -11.47 -1.63
N GLY A 59 -6.69 -10.63 -2.22
CA GLY A 59 -7.03 -9.78 -3.36
C GLY A 59 -7.59 -10.58 -4.54
N PHE A 60 -6.95 -11.69 -4.88
CA PHE A 60 -7.45 -12.64 -5.87
C PHE A 60 -8.84 -13.16 -5.51
N THR A 61 -9.04 -13.68 -4.29
CA THR A 61 -10.36 -14.20 -3.87
C THR A 61 -11.47 -13.15 -3.93
N ILE A 62 -11.18 -11.91 -3.53
CA ILE A 62 -12.14 -10.80 -3.55
C ILE A 62 -12.50 -10.43 -5.00
N SER A 63 -11.49 -10.33 -5.87
CA SER A 63 -11.71 -10.01 -7.29
C SER A 63 -12.48 -11.12 -8.02
N LEU A 64 -12.17 -12.39 -7.73
CA LEU A 64 -12.89 -13.55 -8.27
C LEU A 64 -14.35 -13.56 -7.81
N TYR A 65 -14.59 -13.35 -6.51
CA TYR A 65 -15.95 -13.23 -5.96
C TYR A 65 -16.72 -12.09 -6.63
N SER A 66 -16.07 -10.92 -6.79
CA SER A 66 -16.67 -9.78 -7.48
C SER A 66 -16.98 -10.09 -8.94
N LEU A 67 -16.13 -10.84 -9.64
CA LEU A 67 -16.33 -11.21 -11.04
C LEU A 67 -17.54 -12.14 -11.19
N ILE A 68 -17.63 -13.18 -10.34
CA ILE A 68 -18.74 -14.14 -10.33
C ILE A 68 -20.07 -13.43 -10.04
N THR A 69 -20.09 -12.60 -8.99
CA THR A 69 -21.31 -11.85 -8.63
C THR A 69 -21.69 -10.82 -9.69
N SER A 70 -20.71 -10.23 -10.36
CA SER A 70 -20.91 -9.26 -11.43
C SER A 70 -21.51 -9.89 -12.69
N ALA A 71 -21.08 -11.11 -13.03
CA ALA A 71 -21.62 -11.88 -14.15
C ALA A 71 -23.09 -12.26 -13.93
N SER A 72 -23.45 -12.61 -12.69
CA SER A 72 -24.83 -12.98 -12.33
C SER A 72 -25.83 -11.81 -12.36
N LYS A 73 -25.37 -10.57 -12.16
CA LYS A 73 -26.23 -9.39 -11.95
C LYS A 73 -26.28 -8.41 -13.12
N GLN A 74 -25.77 -8.79 -14.29
CA GLN A 74 -25.72 -7.93 -15.50
C GLN A 74 -25.10 -6.54 -15.24
N HIS A 75 -24.00 -6.46 -14.47
CA HIS A 75 -23.26 -5.20 -14.35
C HIS A 75 -22.63 -4.79 -15.70
N ASN A 76 -22.31 -3.50 -15.83
CA ASN A 76 -21.64 -2.94 -17.00
C ASN A 76 -20.36 -3.72 -17.37
N LEU A 77 -20.17 -3.99 -18.67
CA LEU A 77 -18.98 -4.68 -19.20
C LEU A 77 -17.66 -4.02 -18.80
N THR A 78 -17.64 -2.68 -18.70
CA THR A 78 -16.43 -1.93 -18.26
C THR A 78 -16.02 -2.30 -16.84
N PHE A 79 -16.97 -2.44 -15.92
CA PHE A 79 -16.69 -2.87 -14.55
C PHE A 79 -16.16 -4.31 -14.53
N GLN A 80 -16.76 -5.21 -15.31
CA GLN A 80 -16.31 -6.60 -15.42
C GLN A 80 -14.87 -6.71 -15.94
N ILE A 81 -14.53 -5.96 -17.00
CA ILE A 81 -13.18 -5.92 -17.56
C ILE A 81 -12.17 -5.41 -16.52
N LEU A 82 -12.51 -4.36 -15.77
CA LEU A 82 -11.62 -3.83 -14.74
C LEU A 82 -11.40 -4.82 -13.59
N VAL A 83 -12.47 -5.49 -13.12
CA VAL A 83 -12.34 -6.54 -12.10
C VAL A 83 -11.51 -7.71 -12.62
N LEU A 84 -11.68 -8.09 -13.89
CA LEU A 84 -10.88 -9.14 -14.53
C LEU A 84 -9.39 -8.74 -14.59
N ILE A 85 -9.08 -7.51 -14.98
CA ILE A 85 -7.71 -6.97 -14.99
C ILE A 85 -7.09 -7.05 -13.59
N CYS A 86 -7.83 -6.63 -12.55
CA CYS A 86 -7.35 -6.76 -11.17
C CYS A 86 -7.15 -8.22 -10.76
N CYS A 87 -8.06 -9.13 -11.14
CA CYS A 87 -7.95 -10.55 -10.86
C CYS A 87 -6.67 -11.16 -11.47
N ILE A 88 -6.45 -10.92 -12.77
CA ILE A 88 -5.24 -11.35 -13.48
C ILE A 88 -4.00 -10.71 -12.83
N GLY A 89 -4.06 -9.43 -12.48
CA GLY A 89 -2.98 -8.71 -11.80
C GLY A 89 -2.60 -9.34 -10.45
N PHE A 90 -3.59 -9.72 -9.63
CA PHE A 90 -3.33 -10.41 -8.36
C PHE A 90 -2.75 -11.81 -8.55
N VAL A 91 -3.24 -12.58 -9.52
CA VAL A 91 -2.66 -13.90 -9.85
C VAL A 91 -1.21 -13.74 -10.30
N PHE A 92 -0.95 -12.80 -11.21
CA PHE A 92 0.40 -12.52 -11.68
C PHE A 92 1.32 -12.11 -10.53
N ALA A 93 0.89 -11.16 -9.69
CA ALA A 93 1.65 -10.73 -8.52
C ALA A 93 1.92 -11.88 -7.54
N PHE A 94 0.91 -12.74 -7.29
CA PHE A 94 1.05 -13.91 -6.42
C PHE A 94 2.05 -14.94 -6.96
N VAL A 95 1.91 -15.32 -8.24
CA VAL A 95 2.81 -16.29 -8.89
C VAL A 95 4.24 -15.75 -8.95
N PHE A 96 4.41 -14.51 -9.38
CA PHE A 96 5.73 -13.89 -9.51
C PHE A 96 6.43 -13.77 -8.15
N THR A 97 5.71 -13.37 -7.10
CA THR A 97 6.26 -13.29 -5.74
C THR A 97 6.58 -14.68 -5.17
N SER A 98 5.77 -15.70 -5.50
CA SER A 98 5.99 -17.08 -5.06
C SER A 98 7.18 -17.76 -5.76
N TRP A 99 7.49 -17.34 -6.99
CA TRP A 99 8.60 -17.88 -7.79
C TRP A 99 9.92 -17.16 -7.59
N GLN A 100 9.97 -16.08 -6.81
CA GLN A 100 11.25 -15.48 -6.46
C GLN A 100 12.11 -16.50 -5.68
N PRO A 101 13.34 -16.80 -6.14
CA PRO A 101 14.21 -17.72 -5.44
C PRO A 101 14.43 -17.22 -4.02
N ARG A 102 14.31 -18.11 -3.04
CA ARG A 102 14.65 -17.82 -1.65
C ARG A 102 16.15 -17.60 -1.56
N GLN A 103 16.58 -16.35 -1.72
CA GLN A 103 17.96 -15.98 -1.52
C GLN A 103 18.22 -15.97 -0.02
N HIS A 104 18.82 -17.04 0.49
CA HIS A 104 19.50 -17.02 1.78
C HIS A 104 20.76 -16.18 1.59
N LEU A 105 20.69 -14.87 1.90
CA LEU A 105 21.86 -14.01 1.80
C LEU A 105 22.97 -14.54 2.72
N GLN A 106 24.08 -15.00 2.13
CA GLN A 106 25.31 -15.20 2.89
C GLN A 106 26.03 -13.84 3.07
N PRO A 107 26.72 -13.59 4.20
CA PRO A 107 27.53 -12.39 4.45
C PRO A 107 28.51 -11.98 3.33
N SER A 108 28.87 -12.93 2.45
CA SER A 108 29.76 -12.72 1.31
C SER A 108 29.09 -12.12 0.06
N ASP A 109 27.77 -12.25 -0.10
CA ASP A 109 27.05 -11.79 -1.30
C ASP A 109 26.85 -10.26 -1.33
N PHE A 110 27.15 -9.60 -0.20
CA PHE A 110 26.99 -8.16 0.03
C PHE A 110 27.91 -7.29 -0.83
N ILE A 111 29.01 -7.84 -1.37
CA ILE A 111 29.99 -7.08 -2.17
C ILE A 111 29.58 -7.02 -3.65
N MET A 112 28.82 -7.99 -4.16
CA MET A 112 28.44 -8.07 -5.59
C MET A 112 27.09 -7.42 -5.94
N GLN A 113 26.29 -6.98 -4.97
CA GLN A 113 24.95 -6.42 -5.22
C GLN A 113 24.96 -5.03 -5.86
N ASN A 114 26.12 -4.36 -5.95
CA ASN A 114 26.23 -2.98 -6.43
C ASN A 114 26.01 -2.81 -7.95
N THR A 115 26.05 -3.90 -8.74
CA THR A 115 25.96 -3.86 -10.21
C THR A 115 24.59 -4.26 -10.79
N GLN A 116 23.69 -4.86 -10.01
CA GLN A 116 22.32 -5.25 -10.45
C GLN A 116 21.25 -4.18 -10.20
N THR A 117 21.63 -2.99 -9.73
CA THR A 117 20.75 -1.95 -9.19
C THR A 117 19.95 -1.15 -10.24
N ILE A 118 20.36 -1.15 -11.51
CA ILE A 118 19.79 -0.22 -12.51
C ILE A 118 18.46 -0.72 -13.08
N THR A 119 18.33 -2.01 -13.44
CA THR A 119 17.09 -2.56 -14.02
C THR A 119 16.01 -2.82 -12.97
N HIS A 120 16.38 -3.25 -11.77
CA HIS A 120 15.45 -3.38 -10.64
C HIS A 120 14.97 -2.02 -10.13
N GLY A 121 15.80 -0.97 -10.24
CA GLY A 121 15.45 0.39 -9.81
C GLY A 121 14.32 1.05 -10.62
N VAL A 122 14.25 0.81 -11.93
CA VAL A 122 13.22 1.43 -12.81
C VAL A 122 11.83 0.90 -12.50
N GLY A 123 11.67 -0.43 -12.39
CA GLY A 123 10.37 -1.04 -12.06
C GLY A 123 9.86 -0.59 -10.69
N TYR A 124 10.75 -0.53 -9.71
CA TYR A 124 10.47 0.01 -8.38
C TYR A 124 10.04 1.48 -8.43
N LEU A 125 10.77 2.32 -9.15
CA LEU A 125 10.47 3.75 -9.25
C LEU A 125 9.12 4.00 -9.95
N LEU A 126 8.82 3.24 -11.00
CA LEU A 126 7.51 3.29 -11.65
C LEU A 126 6.38 2.89 -10.70
N LEU A 127 6.56 1.81 -9.93
CA LEU A 127 5.59 1.38 -8.92
C LEU A 127 5.39 2.46 -7.85
N LEU A 128 6.48 3.03 -7.31
CA LEU A 128 6.44 4.08 -6.31
C LEU A 128 5.68 5.32 -6.82
N ILE A 129 6.03 5.80 -8.02
CA ILE A 129 5.39 6.96 -8.65
C ILE A 129 3.90 6.66 -8.88
N PHE A 130 3.58 5.47 -9.41
CA PHE A 130 2.20 5.06 -9.62
C PHE A 130 1.41 5.02 -8.30
N CYS A 131 1.94 4.38 -7.25
CA CYS A 131 1.30 4.30 -5.95
C CYS A 131 1.07 5.69 -5.33
N THR A 132 2.09 6.54 -5.39
CA THR A 132 2.03 7.91 -4.85
C THR A 132 1.00 8.75 -5.60
N ILE A 133 1.03 8.75 -6.93
CA ILE A 133 0.12 9.57 -7.74
C ILE A 133 -1.31 9.04 -7.64
N ALA A 134 -1.53 7.75 -7.90
CA ALA A 134 -2.86 7.19 -8.04
C ALA A 134 -3.61 7.07 -6.69
N PHE A 135 -2.90 6.79 -5.60
CA PHE A 135 -3.53 6.48 -4.30
C PHE A 135 -3.37 7.55 -3.23
N VAL A 136 -2.50 8.54 -3.43
CA VAL A 136 -2.29 9.62 -2.47
C VAL A 136 -2.57 10.98 -3.10
N VAL A 137 -1.80 11.37 -4.12
CA VAL A 137 -1.86 12.72 -4.69
C VAL A 137 -3.21 12.98 -5.36
N LEU A 138 -3.63 12.13 -6.30
CA LEU A 138 -4.88 12.28 -7.04
C LEU A 138 -6.13 12.28 -6.13
N PRO A 139 -6.33 11.32 -5.20
CA PRO A 139 -7.50 11.32 -4.33
C PRO A 139 -7.56 12.49 -3.36
N LEU A 140 -6.42 12.94 -2.83
CA LEU A 140 -6.37 14.06 -1.89
C LEU A 140 -6.50 15.40 -2.60
N LEU A 141 -5.83 15.62 -3.73
CA LEU A 141 -5.97 16.87 -4.51
C LEU A 141 -7.38 17.02 -5.08
N SER A 142 -8.02 15.93 -5.51
CA SER A 142 -9.41 15.98 -5.96
C SER A 142 -10.40 16.38 -4.85
N LEU A 143 -10.05 16.23 -3.56
CA LEU A 143 -10.85 16.83 -2.46
C LEU A 143 -10.72 18.35 -2.45
N HIS A 144 -9.51 18.88 -2.66
CA HIS A 144 -9.21 20.30 -2.52
C HIS A 144 -9.72 21.15 -3.66
N PHE A 145 -9.58 20.66 -4.89
CA PHE A 145 -9.96 21.38 -6.10
C PHE A 145 -11.42 21.17 -6.50
N HIS A 146 -12.20 20.45 -5.67
CA HIS A 146 -13.57 20.05 -5.99
C HIS A 146 -13.67 19.49 -7.42
N LEU A 147 -12.69 18.66 -7.81
CA LEU A 147 -12.67 18.01 -9.11
C LEU A 147 -13.84 17.02 -9.13
N ILE A 148 -15.01 17.49 -9.56
CA ILE A 148 -16.20 16.68 -9.76
C ILE A 148 -15.96 15.93 -11.07
N PRO A 149 -15.70 14.61 -11.02
CA PRO A 149 -15.49 13.86 -12.25
C PRO A 149 -16.77 13.95 -13.07
N ASN A 150 -16.66 14.23 -14.37
CA ASN A 150 -17.83 14.28 -15.24
C ASN A 150 -18.47 12.89 -15.29
N LEU A 151 -19.61 12.74 -14.61
CA LEU A 151 -20.33 11.47 -14.50
C LEU A 151 -20.94 11.01 -15.82
N GLN A 152 -21.08 11.90 -16.80
CA GLN A 152 -21.54 11.55 -18.15
C GLN A 152 -20.46 10.81 -18.95
N ASN A 153 -19.18 11.04 -18.63
CA ASN A 153 -18.08 10.32 -19.24
C ASN A 153 -17.76 9.05 -18.45
N ARG A 154 -17.58 7.91 -19.14
CA ARG A 154 -17.23 6.62 -18.52
C ARG A 154 -15.99 6.71 -17.62
N ILE A 155 -14.99 7.51 -18.04
CA ILE A 155 -13.75 7.72 -17.29
C ILE A 155 -14.01 8.50 -16.01
N GLY A 156 -14.82 9.57 -16.07
CA GLY A 156 -15.18 10.36 -14.90
C GLY A 156 -16.02 9.56 -13.91
N PHE A 157 -16.98 8.77 -14.42
CA PHE A 157 -17.74 7.83 -13.59
C PHE A 157 -16.81 6.85 -12.86
N PHE A 158 -15.83 6.26 -13.56
CA PHE A 158 -14.85 5.36 -12.94
C PHE A 158 -13.98 6.07 -11.89
N LEU A 159 -13.43 7.25 -12.19
CA LEU A 159 -12.62 8.04 -11.25
C LEU A 159 -13.40 8.40 -9.97
N ALA A 160 -14.69 8.74 -10.10
CA ALA A 160 -15.56 8.98 -8.95
C ALA A 160 -15.81 7.69 -8.14
N TYR A 161 -15.94 6.56 -8.83
CA TYR A 161 -16.32 5.30 -8.24
C TYR A 161 -15.15 4.56 -7.55
N ALA A 162 -13.99 4.52 -8.20
CA ALA A 162 -12.77 3.88 -7.74
C ALA A 162 -11.87 4.83 -6.95
N ARG A 163 -12.40 5.93 -6.44
CA ARG A 163 -11.65 6.87 -5.60
C ARG A 163 -11.22 6.21 -4.28
N PRO A 164 -9.91 6.16 -3.97
CA PRO A 164 -9.41 5.70 -2.67
C PRO A 164 -9.97 6.50 -1.49
N SER A 165 -10.26 5.81 -0.38
CA SER A 165 -10.53 6.46 0.91
C SER A 165 -9.26 7.05 1.55
N ILE A 166 -9.44 7.92 2.53
CA ILE A 166 -8.33 8.51 3.31
C ILE A 166 -7.52 7.42 4.02
N ASN A 167 -8.16 6.39 4.59
CA ASN A 167 -7.45 5.25 5.20
C ASN A 167 -6.60 4.51 4.19
N THR A 168 -7.15 4.23 3.01
CA THR A 168 -6.38 3.60 1.92
C THR A 168 -5.16 4.46 1.55
N SER A 169 -5.33 5.79 1.42
CA SER A 169 -4.19 6.70 1.21
C SER A 169 -3.16 6.61 2.33
N ILE A 170 -3.57 6.59 3.60
CA ILE A 170 -2.67 6.43 4.76
C ILE A 170 -1.85 5.13 4.66
N TYR A 171 -2.45 4.02 4.19
CA TYR A 171 -1.73 2.76 4.04
C TYR A 171 -0.63 2.85 2.98
N PHE A 172 -0.90 3.54 1.86
CA PHE A 172 0.13 3.81 0.86
C PHE A 172 1.21 4.75 1.38
N VAL A 173 0.86 5.80 2.13
CA VAL A 173 1.86 6.69 2.76
C VAL A 173 2.74 5.92 3.75
N MET A 174 2.17 4.96 4.50
CA MET A 174 2.96 4.08 5.37
C MET A 174 3.94 3.20 4.57
N GLY A 175 3.52 2.66 3.42
CA GLY A 175 4.41 1.95 2.52
C GLY A 175 5.57 2.84 2.02
N ILE A 176 5.28 4.08 1.63
CA ILE A 176 6.29 5.07 1.22
C ILE A 176 7.22 5.43 2.39
N ALA A 177 6.69 5.57 3.61
CA ALA A 177 7.44 5.87 4.82
C ALA A 177 8.42 4.75 5.23
N THR A 178 8.20 3.54 4.73
CA THR A 178 9.02 2.36 5.02
C THR A 178 10.27 2.38 4.13
N GLN A 179 11.30 3.11 4.57
CA GLN A 179 12.61 3.25 3.92
C GLN A 179 13.70 3.64 4.90
N GLY A 180 14.96 3.42 4.49
CA GLY A 180 16.11 4.09 5.08
C GLY A 180 16.11 5.57 4.69
N TYR A 181 16.30 6.45 5.68
CA TYR A 181 16.29 7.91 5.50
C TYR A 181 17.70 8.49 5.27
N PHE A 182 18.76 7.81 5.70
CA PHE A 182 20.13 8.34 5.70
C PHE A 182 21.11 7.51 4.84
N THR A 183 20.68 7.03 3.68
CA THR A 183 21.47 6.22 2.74
C THR A 183 21.95 7.03 1.52
N ALA A 184 23.13 6.71 0.99
CA ALA A 184 23.81 7.52 -0.04
C ALA A 184 23.28 7.36 -1.49
N TYR A 185 22.28 6.51 -1.74
CA TYR A 185 21.78 6.25 -3.10
C TYR A 185 20.79 7.31 -3.60
N HIS A 186 20.96 7.78 -4.83
CA HIS A 186 20.17 8.86 -5.42
C HIS A 186 18.65 8.58 -5.51
N LEU A 187 18.23 7.32 -5.61
CA LEU A 187 16.81 6.95 -5.65
C LEU A 187 16.08 7.27 -4.34
N HIS A 188 16.79 7.36 -3.21
CA HIS A 188 16.19 7.74 -1.92
C HIS A 188 15.62 9.16 -1.90
N TYR A 189 16.13 10.08 -2.71
CA TYR A 189 15.59 11.43 -2.76
C TYR A 189 14.17 11.47 -3.35
N VAL A 190 13.88 10.61 -4.32
CA VAL A 190 12.52 10.48 -4.90
C VAL A 190 11.54 9.97 -3.85
N ASP A 191 12.00 8.98 -3.09
CA ASP A 191 11.32 8.34 -1.97
C ASP A 191 11.00 9.34 -0.82
N ILE A 192 11.99 10.14 -0.41
CA ILE A 192 11.81 11.21 0.60
C ILE A 192 10.88 12.29 0.06
N PHE A 193 11.05 12.71 -1.20
CA PHE A 193 10.19 13.71 -1.82
C PHE A 193 8.73 13.23 -1.86
N ALA A 194 8.49 11.98 -2.29
CA ALA A 194 7.17 11.35 -2.31
C ALA A 194 6.54 11.31 -0.91
N LEU A 195 7.33 11.00 0.12
CA LEU A 195 6.87 11.01 1.51
C LEU A 195 6.48 12.42 1.97
N VAL A 196 7.34 13.42 1.74
CA VAL A 196 7.09 14.82 2.14
C VAL A 196 5.83 15.37 1.46
N VAL A 197 5.68 15.14 0.15
CA VAL A 197 4.48 15.53 -0.60
C VAL A 197 3.24 14.85 -0.02
N SER A 198 3.31 13.54 0.22
CA SER A 198 2.20 12.75 0.76
C SER A 198 1.78 13.20 2.16
N MET A 199 2.74 13.42 3.06
CA MET A 199 2.48 13.90 4.42
C MET A 199 1.94 15.32 4.44
N SER A 200 2.46 16.20 3.57
CA SER A 200 1.98 17.58 3.42
C SER A 200 0.54 17.61 2.93
N LEU A 201 0.20 16.79 1.91
CA LEU A 201 -1.17 16.68 1.41
C LEU A 201 -2.14 16.11 2.45
N LEU A 202 -1.74 15.06 3.18
CA LEU A 202 -2.57 14.52 4.26
C LEU A 202 -2.82 15.55 5.37
N SER A 203 -1.77 16.26 5.79
CA SER A 203 -1.87 17.30 6.82
C SER A 203 -2.75 18.47 6.36
N TRP A 204 -2.59 18.90 5.11
CA TRP A 204 -3.42 19.94 4.53
C TRP A 204 -4.90 19.53 4.43
N THR A 205 -5.15 18.28 4.01
CA THR A 205 -6.51 17.70 3.98
C THR A 205 -7.13 17.69 5.37
N PHE A 206 -6.35 17.27 6.38
CA PHE A 206 -6.79 17.21 7.77
C PHE A 206 -7.18 18.58 8.33
N TRP A 207 -6.37 19.61 8.07
CA TRP A 207 -6.65 20.97 8.51
C TRP A 207 -7.84 21.59 7.80
N LYS A 208 -7.96 21.41 6.47
CA LYS A 208 -9.04 22.03 5.69
C LYS A 208 -10.38 21.32 5.85
N TYR A 209 -10.35 20.00 6.02
CA TYR A 209 -11.54 19.14 6.00
C TYR A 209 -11.56 18.13 7.16
N PRO A 210 -11.50 18.57 8.43
CA PRO A 210 -11.39 17.67 9.59
C PRO A 210 -12.61 16.75 9.78
N THR A 211 -13.75 17.08 9.17
CA THR A 211 -14.98 16.29 9.18
C THR A 211 -14.89 15.01 8.36
N TYR A 212 -13.98 14.94 7.37
CA TYR A 212 -13.76 13.71 6.59
C TYR A 212 -12.90 12.70 7.33
N PHE A 213 -12.24 13.10 8.42
CA PHE A 213 -11.45 12.23 9.28
C PHE A 213 -12.30 11.73 10.44
N GLY A 214 -12.80 10.51 10.31
CA GLY A 214 -13.41 9.77 11.41
C GLY A 214 -12.37 9.31 12.43
N ILE A 215 -12.83 8.56 13.43
CA ILE A 215 -11.98 8.08 14.53
C ILE A 215 -10.84 7.20 14.00
N TYR A 216 -11.13 6.31 13.05
CA TYR A 216 -10.15 5.39 12.49
C TYR A 216 -9.09 6.11 11.64
N GLU A 217 -9.49 7.07 10.82
CA GLU A 217 -8.56 7.88 10.01
C GLU A 217 -7.61 8.69 10.90
N ARG A 218 -8.12 9.23 12.01
CA ARG A 218 -7.29 9.97 12.99
C ARG A 218 -6.30 9.06 13.70
N LEU A 219 -6.75 7.90 14.18
CA LEU A 219 -5.87 6.93 14.84
C LEU A 219 -4.79 6.43 13.88
N ASN A 220 -5.15 6.04 12.66
CA ASN A 220 -4.20 5.62 11.64
C ASN A 220 -3.22 6.74 11.28
N GLY A 221 -3.68 7.99 11.24
CA GLY A 221 -2.82 9.16 11.00
C GLY A 221 -1.80 9.41 12.14
N ILE A 222 -2.22 9.28 13.40
CA ILE A 222 -1.31 9.39 14.56
C ILE A 222 -0.26 8.28 14.52
N LEU A 223 -0.69 7.04 14.27
CA LEU A 223 0.22 5.90 14.18
C LEU A 223 1.18 6.02 13.00
N LEU A 224 0.74 6.57 11.86
CA LEU A 224 1.61 6.89 10.73
C LEU A 224 2.73 7.84 11.15
N ILE A 225 2.41 8.95 11.84
CA ILE A 225 3.40 9.92 12.31
C ILE A 225 4.40 9.25 13.26
N LEU A 226 3.90 8.49 14.24
CA LEU A 226 4.75 7.76 15.18
C LEU A 226 5.69 6.80 14.44
N SER A 227 5.19 6.12 13.41
CA SER A 227 5.95 5.16 12.61
C SER A 227 7.02 5.82 11.77
N VAL A 228 6.73 6.96 11.13
CA VAL A 228 7.73 7.75 10.41
C VAL A 228 8.87 8.14 11.36
N ILE A 229 8.55 8.62 12.56
CA ILE A 229 9.57 9.00 13.56
C ILE A 229 10.39 7.78 13.99
N LEU A 230 9.75 6.66 14.31
CA LEU A 230 10.45 5.45 14.74
C LEU A 230 11.38 4.90 13.65
N ILE A 231 10.90 4.84 12.39
CA ILE A 231 11.71 4.37 11.26
C ILE A 231 12.87 5.33 10.97
N ALA A 232 12.66 6.65 11.09
CA ALA A 232 13.74 7.62 10.98
C ALA A 232 14.83 7.39 12.04
N CYS A 233 14.46 7.17 13.30
CA CYS A 233 15.39 6.78 14.36
C CYS A 233 16.08 5.44 14.08
N ALA A 234 15.36 4.49 13.48
CA ALA A 234 15.84 3.17 13.11
C ALA A 234 16.47 3.11 11.71
N SER A 235 16.81 4.24 11.08
CA SER A 235 17.19 4.26 9.66
C SER A 235 18.36 3.35 9.30
N LYS A 236 19.26 3.02 10.24
CA LYS A 236 20.34 2.05 10.02
C LYS A 236 19.84 0.61 9.84
N LEU A 237 18.70 0.26 10.43
CA LEU A 237 18.07 -1.05 10.24
C LEU A 237 17.48 -1.17 8.82
N PHE A 238 17.07 -0.04 8.26
CA PHE A 238 16.46 0.08 6.93
C PHE A 238 17.47 0.39 5.81
N SER A 239 18.77 0.38 6.11
CA SER A 239 19.81 0.46 5.06
C SER A 239 19.97 -0.85 4.29
N HIS A 240 19.36 -1.93 4.77
CA HIS A 240 19.28 -3.22 4.09
C HIS A 240 17.97 -3.34 3.28
N ASP A 241 17.89 -4.29 2.34
CA ASP A 241 16.70 -4.49 1.52
C ASP A 241 15.49 -4.94 2.38
N VAL A 242 14.64 -3.98 2.72
CA VAL A 242 13.39 -4.12 3.49
C VAL A 242 12.16 -3.92 2.60
N SER A 243 12.32 -4.16 1.30
CA SER A 243 11.26 -4.01 0.30
C SER A 243 9.99 -4.80 0.64
N ASN A 244 10.11 -5.96 1.28
CA ASN A 244 8.96 -6.77 1.70
C ASN A 244 8.05 -6.08 2.73
N VAL A 245 8.61 -5.29 3.64
CA VAL A 245 7.82 -4.51 4.61
C VAL A 245 6.99 -3.46 3.87
N ARG A 246 7.63 -2.72 2.96
CA ARG A 246 6.97 -1.74 2.10
C ARG A 246 5.87 -2.39 1.25
N TYR A 247 6.17 -3.50 0.58
CA TYR A 247 5.20 -4.21 -0.26
C TYR A 247 4.03 -4.75 0.56
N SER A 248 4.22 -5.13 1.82
CA SER A 248 3.10 -5.56 2.67
C SER A 248 2.08 -4.43 2.90
N PHE A 249 2.54 -3.18 3.10
CA PHE A 249 1.66 -2.02 3.21
C PHE A 249 1.01 -1.64 1.87
N PHE A 250 1.76 -1.70 0.76
CA PHE A 250 1.17 -1.48 -0.57
C PHE A 250 0.12 -2.53 -0.92
N ALA A 251 0.37 -3.81 -0.64
CA ALA A 251 -0.58 -4.89 -0.86
C ALA A 251 -1.83 -4.71 0.02
N CYS A 252 -1.65 -4.36 1.30
CA CYS A 252 -2.75 -4.03 2.21
C CYS A 252 -3.60 -2.86 1.67
N GLY A 253 -2.96 -1.77 1.23
CA GLY A 253 -3.60 -0.62 0.58
C GLY A 253 -4.39 -0.99 -0.67
N LEU A 254 -3.79 -1.80 -1.54
CA LEU A 254 -4.40 -2.21 -2.81
C LEU A 254 -5.64 -3.08 -2.57
N ILE A 255 -5.61 -4.01 -1.62
CA ILE A 255 -6.77 -4.85 -1.30
C ILE A 255 -7.87 -4.05 -0.62
N SER A 256 -7.50 -3.13 0.28
CA SER A 256 -8.44 -2.19 0.89
C SER A 256 -9.17 -1.40 -0.21
N TRP A 257 -8.41 -0.85 -1.17
CA TRP A 257 -8.97 -0.16 -2.33
C TRP A 257 -9.90 -1.06 -3.15
N CYS A 258 -9.46 -2.26 -3.53
CA CYS A 258 -10.29 -3.20 -4.28
C CYS A 258 -11.60 -3.52 -3.54
N CYS A 259 -11.55 -3.74 -2.23
CA CYS A 259 -12.75 -3.95 -1.42
C CYS A 259 -13.71 -2.77 -1.44
N GLU A 260 -13.19 -1.54 -1.40
CA GLU A 260 -14.01 -0.33 -1.36
C GLU A 260 -14.85 -0.12 -2.62
N TRP A 261 -14.33 -0.43 -3.81
CA TRP A 261 -15.04 -0.21 -5.07
C TRP A 261 -15.69 -1.49 -5.62
N MET A 262 -15.08 -2.67 -5.47
CA MET A 262 -15.65 -3.92 -6.00
C MET A 262 -16.85 -4.42 -5.19
N LEU A 263 -16.82 -4.27 -3.86
CA LEU A 263 -17.88 -4.77 -2.97
C LEU A 263 -18.98 -3.73 -2.68
N LYS A 264 -18.86 -2.53 -3.24
CA LYS A 264 -19.87 -1.49 -3.12
C LYS A 264 -21.10 -1.92 -3.91
N ARG A 265 -22.14 -2.38 -3.20
CA ARG A 265 -23.42 -2.76 -3.83
C ARG A 265 -24.02 -1.56 -4.55
N HIS A 266 -24.38 -1.75 -5.81
CA HIS A 266 -25.09 -0.78 -6.63
C HIS A 266 -26.46 -0.44 -6.02
N THR A 267 -26.57 0.72 -5.39
CA THR A 267 -27.83 1.47 -5.25
C THR A 267 -27.81 2.71 -6.14
N TYR A 268 -27.39 2.54 -7.40
CA TYR A 268 -27.67 3.50 -8.45
C TYR A 268 -28.18 2.72 -9.65
N ARG A 269 -29.51 2.65 -9.77
CA ARG A 269 -30.15 2.47 -11.06
C ARG A 269 -29.81 3.74 -11.86
N PRO A 270 -29.16 3.66 -13.03
CA PRO A 270 -29.29 4.74 -13.98
C PRO A 270 -30.78 4.84 -14.31
N LEU A 271 -31.39 5.98 -13.98
CA LEU A 271 -32.62 6.45 -14.62
C LEU A 271 -32.27 6.86 -16.05
#